data_AF-A0A5P8M0J4-F1
#
_entry.id   AF-A0A5P8M0J4-F1
#
_cell.length_a   1.000
_cell.length_b   1.000
_cell.length_c   1.000
_cell.angle_alpha   90.00
_cell.angle_beta   90.00
_cell.angle_gamma   90.00
#
_symmetry.space_group_name_H-M   'P 1'
#
loop_
_entity.id
_entity.type
_entity.pdbx_description
1 polymer ?
#
loop_
_entity_poly.entity_id
_entity_poly.type
_entity_poly.pdbx_seq_one_letter_code
_entity_poly.pdbx_strand_id
1 'polypeptide(L)'
;MKIYNPKRFWSGIFFAVMTTLLTTLMILDWTRPNGRPLHSLVIIVLSLLFAIVNIRLGFSPDSKKQDAIEAQDERNRMINERSGAQTTRIMLGVLIIVSVLGGISYIFIRTAVILTIFALATALTNLYFYVWIGTTVYYNRKL
;
A
#
# COMPACT_ATOMS: atom_id res chain seq x y z
N MET A 1 -18.83 -21.55 3.07
CA MET A 1 -18.03 -21.45 1.82
C MET A 1 -16.59 -21.83 2.12
N LYS A 2 -15.93 -22.63 1.28
CA LYS A 2 -14.49 -22.91 1.43
C LYS A 2 -13.69 -21.69 0.99
N ILE A 3 -12.69 -21.28 1.77
CA ILE A 3 -11.73 -20.22 1.40
C ILE A 3 -10.64 -20.89 0.57
N TYR A 4 -10.50 -20.49 -0.69
CA TYR A 4 -9.54 -21.10 -1.63
C TYR A 4 -8.20 -20.37 -1.62
N ASN A 5 -8.21 -19.04 -1.57
CA ASN A 5 -7.01 -18.21 -1.50
C ASN A 5 -6.98 -17.40 -0.18
N PRO A 6 -6.33 -17.93 0.88
CA PRO A 6 -6.33 -17.28 2.18
C PRO A 6 -5.58 -15.93 2.17
N LYS A 7 -4.58 -15.75 1.30
CA LYS A 7 -3.85 -14.47 1.19
C LYS A 7 -4.75 -13.34 0.69
N ARG A 8 -5.50 -13.58 -0.39
CA ARG A 8 -6.46 -12.59 -0.93
C ARG A 8 -7.63 -12.37 0.04
N PHE A 9 -8.08 -13.42 0.72
CA PHE A 9 -9.13 -13.30 1.74
C PHE A 9 -8.72 -12.40 2.91
N TRP A 10 -7.54 -12.63 3.50
CA TRP A 10 -7.03 -11.79 4.60
C TRP A 10 -6.72 -10.36 4.16
N SER A 11 -6.21 -10.16 2.93
CA SER A 11 -6.06 -8.83 2.32
C SER A 11 -7.42 -8.10 2.24
N GLY A 12 -8.46 -8.79 1.79
CA GLY A 12 -9.82 -8.25 1.73
C GLY A 12 -10.39 -7.88 3.10
N ILE A 13 -10.14 -8.70 4.13
CA ILE A 13 -10.51 -8.38 5.52
C ILE A 13 -9.77 -7.13 6.02
N PHE A 14 -8.47 -7.04 5.76
CA PHE A 14 -7.68 -5.86 6.14
C PHE A 14 -8.26 -4.58 5.53
N PHE A 15 -8.56 -4.58 4.22
CA PHE A 15 -9.19 -3.44 3.56
C PHE A 15 -10.60 -3.15 4.09
N ALA A 16 -11.39 -4.17 4.45
CA ALA A 16 -12.69 -3.97 5.06
C ALA A 16 -12.60 -3.26 6.43
N VAL A 17 -11.70 -3.72 7.30
CA VAL A 17 -11.45 -3.09 8.62
C VAL A 17 -10.97 -1.65 8.43
N MET A 18 -10.06 -1.42 7.50
CA MET A 18 -9.51 -0.09 7.25
C MET A 18 -10.55 0.88 6.69
N THR A 19 -11.42 0.41 5.78
CA THR A 19 -12.58 1.17 5.26
C THR A 19 -13.52 1.56 6.40
N THR A 20 -13.78 0.63 7.32
CA THR A 20 -14.68 0.87 8.47
C THR A 20 -14.10 1.94 9.38
N LEU A 21 -12.81 1.83 9.72
CA LEU A 21 -12.08 2.81 10.53
C LEU A 21 -12.09 4.21 9.88
N LEU A 22 -11.76 4.29 8.59
CA LEU A 22 -11.76 5.54 7.81
C LEU A 22 -13.16 6.17 7.79
N THR A 23 -14.21 5.37 7.65
CA THR A 23 -15.60 5.84 7.67
C THR A 23 -15.99 6.36 9.05
N THR A 24 -15.61 5.67 10.14
CA THR A 24 -15.86 6.13 11.51
C THR A 24 -15.13 7.44 11.82
N LEU A 25 -13.87 7.56 11.41
CA LEU A 25 -13.09 8.80 11.56
C LEU A 25 -13.73 9.96 10.77
N MET A 26 -14.21 9.70 9.56
CA MET A 26 -14.92 10.71 8.76
C MET A 26 -16.24 11.15 9.41
N ILE A 27 -16.99 10.23 10.01
CA ILE A 27 -18.23 10.56 10.75
C ILE A 27 -17.93 11.37 12.01
N LEU A 28 -16.85 11.04 12.74
CA LEU A 28 -16.44 11.79 13.93
C LEU A 28 -15.98 13.21 13.56
N ASP A 29 -15.20 13.35 12.48
CA ASP A 29 -14.77 14.66 11.97
C ASP A 29 -15.90 15.48 11.34
N TRP A 30 -17.04 14.87 10.98
CA TRP A 30 -18.25 15.56 10.50
C TRP A 30 -18.80 16.58 11.52
N THR A 31 -18.47 16.41 12.80
CA THR A 31 -18.88 17.33 13.89
C THR A 31 -18.00 18.58 14.00
N ARG A 32 -16.90 18.66 13.24
CA ARG A 32 -15.98 19.80 13.25
C ARG A 32 -16.34 20.80 12.14
N PRO A 33 -16.23 22.12 12.38
CA PRO A 33 -16.60 23.16 11.42
C PRO A 33 -15.64 23.30 10.22
N ASN A 34 -14.53 22.57 10.21
CA ASN A 34 -13.56 22.60 9.12
C ASN A 34 -14.00 21.64 8.00
N GLY A 35 -14.21 22.20 6.81
CA GLY A 35 -14.88 21.57 5.68
C GLY A 35 -14.40 20.17 5.28
N ARG A 36 -15.29 19.46 4.58
CA ARG A 36 -15.16 18.06 4.18
C ARG A 36 -13.93 17.87 3.27
N PRO A 37 -12.96 17.01 3.61
CA PRO A 37 -11.92 16.64 2.67
C PRO A 37 -12.54 15.70 1.63
N LEU A 38 -12.89 16.20 0.44
CA LEU A 38 -13.41 15.40 -0.68
C LEU A 38 -12.50 14.18 -1.01
N HIS A 39 -11.21 14.31 -0.70
CA HIS A 39 -10.19 13.27 -0.84
C HIS A 39 -10.42 12.06 0.08
N SER A 40 -11.02 12.21 1.26
CA SER A 40 -11.27 11.07 2.17
C SER A 40 -12.36 10.14 1.62
N LEU A 41 -13.38 10.70 0.95
CA LEU A 41 -14.44 9.93 0.30
C LEU A 41 -13.89 9.04 -0.83
N VAL A 42 -12.99 9.56 -1.67
CA VAL A 42 -12.36 8.79 -2.75
C VAL A 42 -11.56 7.60 -2.20
N ILE A 43 -10.82 7.81 -1.11
CA ILE A 43 -10.03 6.77 -0.45
C ILE A 43 -10.94 5.69 0.16
N ILE A 44 -12.05 6.08 0.79
CA ILE A 44 -13.03 5.14 1.35
C ILE A 44 -13.65 4.27 0.25
N VAL A 45 -14.08 4.89 -0.87
CA VAL A 45 -14.68 4.17 -2.00
C VAL A 45 -13.70 3.18 -2.62
N LEU A 46 -12.45 3.60 -2.87
CA LEU A 46 -11.41 2.71 -3.39
C LEU A 46 -11.12 1.56 -2.42
N SER A 47 -10.97 1.86 -1.14
CA SER A 47 -10.71 0.85 -0.10
C SER A 47 -11.85 -0.18 -0.01
N LEU A 48 -13.10 0.26 -0.14
CA LEU A 48 -14.27 -0.62 -0.17
C LEU A 48 -14.26 -1.54 -1.40
N LEU A 49 -13.96 -1.00 -2.58
CA LEU A 49 -13.84 -1.77 -3.82
C LEU A 49 -12.74 -2.84 -3.71
N PHE A 50 -11.58 -2.47 -3.17
CA PHE A 50 -10.48 -3.41 -2.92
C PHE A 50 -10.87 -4.51 -1.93
N ALA A 51 -11.60 -4.19 -0.87
CA ALA A 51 -12.10 -5.18 0.09
C ALA A 51 -13.03 -6.20 -0.60
N ILE A 52 -14.02 -5.73 -1.34
CA ILE A 52 -15.02 -6.57 -2.01
C ILE A 52 -14.35 -7.49 -3.05
N VAL A 53 -13.48 -6.93 -3.89
CA VAL A 53 -12.78 -7.69 -4.94
C VAL A 53 -11.88 -8.77 -4.32
N ASN A 54 -11.10 -8.44 -3.29
CA ASN A 54 -10.19 -9.39 -2.65
C ASN A 54 -10.90 -10.50 -1.88
N ILE A 55 -12.02 -10.19 -1.19
CA ILE A 55 -12.86 -11.20 -0.52
C ILE A 55 -13.45 -12.15 -1.57
N ARG A 56 -14.01 -11.61 -2.67
CA ARG A 56 -14.57 -12.43 -3.77
C ARG A 56 -13.53 -13.35 -4.39
N LEU A 57 -12.33 -12.84 -4.65
CA LEU A 57 -11.21 -13.62 -5.18
C LEU A 57 -10.69 -14.65 -4.16
N GLY A 58 -10.79 -14.38 -2.86
CA GLY A 58 -10.48 -15.33 -1.79
C GLY A 58 -11.38 -16.58 -1.79
N PHE A 59 -12.63 -16.43 -2.26
CA PHE A 59 -13.61 -17.52 -2.37
C PHE A 59 -13.66 -18.18 -3.76
N SER A 60 -12.91 -17.70 -4.76
CA SER A 60 -12.91 -18.28 -6.10
C SER A 60 -11.97 -19.51 -6.19
N PRO A 61 -12.47 -20.69 -6.60
CA PRO A 61 -11.63 -21.88 -6.84
C PRO A 61 -10.66 -21.70 -8.00
N ASP A 62 -11.09 -20.98 -9.04
CA ASP A 62 -10.33 -20.78 -10.28
C ASP A 62 -9.10 -19.90 -10.03
N SER A 63 -9.21 -18.90 -9.14
CA SER A 63 -8.09 -18.02 -8.81
C SER A 63 -6.92 -18.77 -8.17
N LYS A 64 -7.17 -19.88 -7.45
CA LYS A 64 -6.09 -20.68 -6.85
C LYS A 64 -5.42 -21.62 -7.86
N LYS A 65 -6.20 -22.17 -8.80
CA LYS A 65 -5.67 -23.04 -9.86
C LYS A 65 -4.85 -22.24 -10.87
N GLN A 66 -5.35 -21.07 -11.27
CA GLN A 66 -4.62 -20.15 -12.13
C GLN A 66 -3.32 -19.67 -11.46
N ASP A 67 -3.38 -19.18 -10.21
CA ASP A 67 -2.19 -18.73 -9.46
C ASP A 67 -1.16 -19.88 -9.28
N ALA A 68 -1.60 -21.13 -9.10
CA ALA A 68 -0.71 -22.29 -8.94
C ALA A 68 -0.02 -22.71 -10.26
N ILE A 69 -0.73 -22.63 -11.39
CA ILE A 69 -0.17 -22.91 -12.72
C ILE A 69 0.77 -21.78 -13.13
N GLU A 70 0.38 -20.53 -12.86
CA GLU A 70 1.16 -19.33 -13.19
C GLU A 70 2.43 -19.21 -12.34
N ALA A 71 2.42 -19.73 -11.10
CA ALA A 71 3.60 -19.79 -10.22
C ALA A 71 4.60 -20.90 -10.56
N GLN A 72 4.19 -21.93 -11.32
CA GLN A 72 5.08 -23.01 -11.77
C GLN A 72 5.85 -22.68 -13.05
N ASP A 73 5.46 -21.62 -13.76
CA ASP A 73 6.16 -21.17 -14.96
C ASP A 73 7.34 -20.27 -14.58
N GLU A 74 8.56 -20.75 -14.84
CA GLU A 74 9.81 -20.04 -14.54
C GLU A 74 9.86 -18.66 -15.19
N ARG A 75 9.26 -18.51 -16.38
CA ARG A 75 9.18 -17.23 -17.08
C ARG A 75 8.31 -16.23 -16.31
N ASN A 76 7.16 -16.66 -15.83
CA ASN A 76 6.27 -15.80 -15.05
C ASN A 76 6.89 -15.45 -13.70
N ARG A 77 7.59 -16.38 -13.06
CA ARG A 77 8.36 -16.11 -11.84
C ARG A 77 9.43 -15.04 -12.09
N MET A 78 10.21 -15.16 -13.16
CA MET A 78 11.21 -14.16 -13.53
C MET A 78 10.57 -12.78 -13.81
N ILE A 79 9.46 -12.75 -14.56
CA ILE A 79 8.75 -11.51 -14.86
C ILE A 79 8.23 -10.87 -13.57
N ASN A 80 7.67 -11.65 -12.64
CA ASN A 80 7.10 -11.14 -11.40
C ASN A 80 8.18 -10.61 -10.43
N GLU A 81 9.31 -11.30 -10.30
CA GLU A 81 10.44 -10.80 -9.51
C GLU A 81 11.02 -9.51 -10.12
N ARG A 82 11.18 -9.48 -11.45
CA ARG A 82 11.72 -8.32 -12.16
C ARG A 82 10.76 -7.13 -12.13
N SER A 83 9.45 -7.36 -12.27
CA SER A 83 8.43 -6.33 -12.16
C SER A 83 8.30 -5.82 -10.73
N GLY A 84 8.39 -6.70 -9.73
CA GLY A 84 8.41 -6.33 -8.31
C GLY A 84 9.60 -5.44 -7.95
N ALA A 85 10.80 -5.83 -8.38
CA ALA A 85 12.02 -5.04 -8.19
C ALA A 85 11.95 -3.68 -8.90
N GLN A 86 11.46 -3.65 -10.15
CA GLN A 86 11.29 -2.40 -10.89
C GLN A 86 10.22 -1.49 -10.26
N THR A 87 9.09 -2.04 -9.84
CA THR A 87 8.01 -1.30 -9.17
C THR A 87 8.54 -0.66 -7.88
N THR A 88 9.29 -1.41 -7.09
CA THR A 88 9.92 -0.92 -5.86
C THR A 88 10.92 0.19 -6.16
N ARG A 89 11.74 0.05 -7.21
CA ARG A 89 12.68 1.08 -7.63
C ARG A 89 11.98 2.37 -8.07
N ILE A 90 10.91 2.26 -8.85
CA ILE A 90 10.11 3.42 -9.30
C ILE A 90 9.42 4.09 -8.11
N MET A 91 8.77 3.30 -7.23
CA MET A 91 8.12 3.83 -6.03
C MET A 91 9.11 4.55 -5.12
N LEU A 92 10.30 4.00 -4.91
CA LEU A 92 11.36 4.65 -4.14
C LEU A 92 11.79 5.98 -4.80
N GLY A 93 11.96 5.99 -6.12
CA GLY A 93 12.25 7.22 -6.86
C GLY A 93 11.19 8.29 -6.66
N VAL A 94 9.90 7.92 -6.74
CA VAL A 94 8.78 8.83 -6.48
C VAL A 94 8.81 9.35 -5.04
N LEU A 95 9.01 8.48 -4.04
CA LEU A 95 9.09 8.88 -2.63
C LEU A 95 10.24 9.85 -2.36
N ILE A 96 11.41 9.62 -2.96
CA ILE A 96 12.56 10.53 -2.86
C ILE A 96 12.21 11.88 -3.49
N ILE A 97 11.62 11.90 -4.70
CA ILE A 97 11.22 13.14 -5.37
C ILE A 97 10.23 13.92 -4.52
N VAL A 98 9.19 13.25 -3.99
CA VAL A 98 8.20 13.89 -3.11
C VAL A 98 8.83 14.41 -1.83
N SER A 99 9.80 13.69 -1.25
CA SER A 99 10.53 14.16 -0.06
C SER A 99 11.36 15.41 -0.37
N VAL A 100 12.12 15.42 -1.48
CA VAL A 100 12.93 16.58 -1.86
C VAL A 100 12.05 17.79 -2.19
N LEU A 101 11.03 17.61 -3.02
CA LEU A 101 10.09 18.69 -3.39
C LEU A 101 9.29 19.17 -2.18
N GLY A 102 8.87 18.27 -1.29
CA GLY A 102 8.18 18.61 -0.05
C GLY A 102 9.05 19.47 0.87
N GLY A 103 10.33 19.10 1.02
CA GLY A 103 11.31 19.89 1.78
C GLY A 103 11.51 21.28 1.19
N ILE A 104 11.75 21.38 -0.13
CA ILE A 104 11.90 22.65 -0.84
C ILE A 104 10.63 23.50 -0.68
N SER A 105 9.46 22.92 -0.93
CA SER A 105 8.17 23.62 -0.84
C SER A 105 7.89 24.14 0.58
N TYR A 106 8.31 23.41 1.62
CA TYR A 106 8.15 23.84 2.99
C TYR A 106 8.98 25.09 3.32
N ILE A 107 10.19 25.21 2.77
CA ILE A 107 11.06 26.38 2.97
C ILE A 107 10.35 27.67 2.53
N PHE A 108 9.61 27.62 1.42
CA PHE A 108 8.91 28.77 0.85
C PHE A 108 7.52 29.01 1.46
N ILE A 109 6.70 27.96 1.56
CA ILE A 109 5.27 28.10 1.86
C ILE A 109 4.98 27.98 3.37
N ARG A 110 5.81 27.22 4.12
CA ARG A 110 5.72 27.02 5.58
C ARG A 110 4.36 26.57 6.13
N THR A 111 3.59 25.83 5.34
CA THR A 111 2.30 25.26 5.78
C THR A 111 2.47 23.90 6.44
N ALA A 112 1.69 23.65 7.50
CA ALA A 112 1.67 22.36 8.23
C ALA A 112 1.38 21.16 7.32
N VAL A 113 0.53 21.33 6.29
CA VAL A 113 0.19 20.28 5.31
C VAL A 113 1.41 19.84 4.50
N ILE A 114 2.29 20.77 4.11
CA ILE A 114 3.49 20.43 3.33
C ILE A 114 4.51 19.72 4.24
N LEU A 115 4.61 20.17 5.49
CA LEU A 115 5.46 19.54 6.49
C LEU A 115 5.04 18.09 6.76
N THR A 116 3.73 17.81 6.86
CA THR A 116 3.24 16.45 7.10
C THR A 116 3.47 15.54 5.88
N ILE A 117 3.26 16.03 4.66
CA ILE A 117 3.56 15.28 3.43
C ILE A 117 5.06 14.96 3.35
N PHE A 118 5.92 15.95 3.61
CA PHE A 118 7.37 15.78 3.65
C PHE A 118 7.81 14.75 4.69
N ALA A 119 7.30 14.88 5.93
CA ALA A 119 7.63 13.98 7.03
C ALA A 119 7.21 12.54 6.73
N LEU A 120 6.01 12.33 6.17
CA LEU A 120 5.52 11.00 5.79
C LEU A 120 6.34 10.37 4.68
N ALA A 121 6.63 11.11 3.60
CA ALA A 121 7.43 10.61 2.48
C ALA A 121 8.85 10.22 2.93
N THR A 122 9.45 11.04 3.81
CA THR A 122 10.78 10.78 4.38
C THR A 122 10.76 9.56 5.30
N ALA A 123 9.74 9.44 6.17
CA ALA A 123 9.59 8.29 7.06
C ALA A 123 9.42 6.97 6.30
N LEU A 124 8.62 6.95 5.23
CA LEU A 124 8.44 5.77 4.38
C LEU A 124 9.73 5.40 3.64
N THR A 125 10.49 6.39 3.17
CA THR A 125 11.80 6.16 2.53
C THR A 125 12.80 5.53 3.50
N ASN A 126 12.85 6.04 4.74
CA ASN A 126 13.72 5.48 5.78
C ASN A 126 13.31 4.07 6.20
N LEU A 127 12.00 3.81 6.35
CA LEU A 127 11.49 2.48 6.64
C LEU A 127 11.90 1.47 5.56
N TYR A 128 11.77 1.84 4.28
CA TYR A 128 12.24 1.02 3.17
C TYR A 128 13.73 0.71 3.31
N PHE A 129 14.56 1.71 3.61
CA PHE A 129 16.00 1.54 3.78
C PHE A 129 16.35 0.57 4.93
N TYR A 130 15.67 0.68 6.07
CA TYR A 130 15.89 -0.23 7.20
C TYR A 130 15.48 -1.66 6.90
N VAL A 131 14.33 -1.86 6.23
CA VAL A 131 13.88 -3.19 5.80
C VAL A 131 14.85 -3.78 4.78
N TRP A 132 15.35 -2.96 3.84
CA TRP A 132 16.35 -3.39 2.87
C TRP A 132 17.64 -3.86 3.56
N ILE A 133 18.21 -3.07 4.48
CA ILE A 133 19.37 -3.48 5.27
C ILE A 133 19.09 -4.79 6.03
N GLY A 134 17.97 -4.85 6.74
CA GLY A 134 17.60 -6.01 7.56
C GLY A 134 17.50 -7.30 6.74
N THR A 135 16.86 -7.22 5.58
CA THR A 135 16.72 -8.36 4.67
C THR A 135 18.06 -8.75 4.04
N THR A 136 18.87 -7.80 3.60
CA THR A 136 20.22 -8.09 3.08
C THR A 136 21.10 -8.77 4.11
N VAL A 137 21.12 -8.29 5.35
CA VAL A 137 21.89 -8.92 6.45
C VAL A 137 21.37 -10.32 6.75
N TYR A 138 20.05 -10.51 6.81
CA TYR A 138 19.44 -11.81 7.09
C TYR A 138 19.82 -12.86 6.04
N TYR A 139 19.70 -12.53 4.75
CA TYR A 139 19.99 -13.48 3.68
C TYR A 139 21.49 -13.72 3.49
N ASN A 140 22.34 -12.70 3.67
CA ASN A 140 23.80 -12.88 3.62
C ASN A 140 24.37 -13.68 4.79
N ARG A 141 23.66 -13.80 5.93
CA ARG A 141 24.07 -14.67 7.05
C ARG A 141 23.59 -16.12 6.91
N LYS A 142 22.69 -16.39 5.96
CA LYS A 142 22.09 -17.72 5.73
C LYS A 142 22.73 -18.48 4.57
N LEU A 143 23.47 -17.78 3.71
CA LEU A 143 24.38 -18.32 2.70
C LEU A 143 25.79 -18.45 3.28
#